data_AF-A0A7C3XDE2-F1
#
_entry.id   AF-A0A7C3XDE2-F1
#
_cell.length_a   1.000
_cell.length_b   1.000
_cell.length_c   1.000
_cell.angle_alpha   90.00
_cell.angle_beta   90.00
_cell.angle_gamma   90.00
#
_symmetry.space_group_name_H-M   'P 1'
#
loop_
_entity.id
_entity.type
_entity.pdbx_description
1 polymer ?
#
loop_
_entity_poly.entity_id
_entity_poly.type
_entity_poly.pdbx_seq_one_letter_code
_entity_poly.pdbx_strand_id
1 'polypeptide(L)'
;MDVYPVVLRIDRPTASSRLWALLTIVWVKFIALIPHGIILWVLGLAQFIAFLVAQVAVLLTGVYPRGLHDFNTGVLRWQTRVAAFALSLTDTYPPFSLQSLPEYPIDVEVDYPETSSRAWAGLTLLITAIALIGFGAAVLARPSFA
;
A
#
# COMPACT_ATOMS: atom_id res chain seq x y z
N MET A 1 -0.25 -21.85 13.18
CA MET A 1 -0.55 -21.77 11.73
C MET A 1 0.54 -20.89 11.11
N ASP A 2 1.80 -21.25 11.34
CA ASP A 2 2.90 -20.27 11.47
C ASP A 2 3.96 -20.50 10.39
N VAL A 3 3.56 -20.43 9.11
CA VAL A 3 4.45 -20.81 7.99
C VAL A 3 4.70 -19.66 7.00
N TYR A 4 3.93 -18.56 7.05
CA TYR A 4 4.06 -17.48 6.07
C TYR A 4 4.17 -16.09 6.72
N PRO A 5 5.11 -15.26 6.27
CA PRO A 5 5.42 -13.95 6.88
C PRO A 5 4.35 -12.87 6.61
N VAL A 6 3.33 -13.19 5.82
CA VAL A 6 2.21 -12.29 5.51
C VAL A 6 0.92 -13.07 5.60
N VAL A 7 0.00 -12.60 6.44
CA VAL A 7 -1.33 -13.18 6.61
C VAL A 7 -2.37 -12.16 6.20
N LEU A 8 -3.15 -12.49 5.17
CA LEU A 8 -4.31 -11.72 4.74
C LEU A 8 -5.58 -12.38 5.26
N ARG A 9 -6.24 -11.73 6.22
CA ARG A 9 -7.52 -12.17 6.77
C ARG A 9 -8.65 -11.45 6.04
N ILE A 10 -9.55 -12.24 5.46
CA ILE A 10 -10.77 -11.77 4.81
C ILE A 10 -11.92 -12.60 5.36
N ASP A 11 -12.67 -12.03 6.29
CA ASP A 11 -13.87 -12.70 6.80
C ASP A 11 -14.99 -12.60 5.77
N ARG A 12 -15.66 -13.74 5.50
CA ARG A 12 -16.87 -13.73 4.66
C ARG A 12 -18.00 -13.02 5.43
N PRO A 13 -18.61 -11.97 4.87
CA PRO A 13 -19.74 -11.32 5.52
C PRO A 13 -20.93 -12.29 5.61
N THR A 14 -21.62 -12.31 6.76
CA THR A 14 -22.79 -13.18 6.99
C THR A 14 -24.05 -12.67 6.25
N ALA A 15 -24.06 -11.41 5.83
CA ALA A 15 -25.10 -10.79 5.02
C ALA A 15 -24.49 -9.81 4.02
N SER A 16 -24.96 -9.83 2.77
CA SER A 16 -24.56 -8.86 1.74
C SER A 16 -25.59 -7.73 1.63
N SER A 17 -25.11 -6.50 1.56
CA SER A 17 -25.94 -5.30 1.44
C SER A 17 -26.42 -5.11 0.00
N ARG A 18 -27.75 -5.23 -0.20
CA ARG A 18 -28.40 -4.96 -1.49
C ARG A 18 -28.14 -3.54 -2.00
N LEU A 19 -27.98 -2.57 -1.08
CA LEU A 19 -27.69 -1.17 -1.43
C LEU A 19 -26.31 -1.04 -2.07
N TRP A 20 -25.28 -1.61 -1.46
CA TRP A 20 -23.92 -1.54 -2.00
C TRP A 20 -23.78 -2.33 -3.30
N ALA A 21 -24.49 -3.46 -3.43
CA ALA A 21 -24.58 -4.19 -4.69
C ALA A 21 -25.16 -3.30 -5.82
N LEU A 22 -26.26 -2.58 -5.56
CA LEU A 22 -26.87 -1.65 -6.51
C LEU A 22 -25.92 -0.49 -6.86
N LEU A 23 -25.28 0.12 -5.87
CA LEU A 23 -24.34 1.24 -6.09
C LEU A 23 -23.11 0.85 -6.91
N THR A 24 -22.72 -0.44 -6.86
CA THR A 24 -21.66 -0.98 -7.72
C THR A 24 -22.10 -1.00 -9.19
N ILE A 25 -23.35 -1.41 -9.46
CA ILE A 25 -23.91 -1.45 -10.82
C ILE A 25 -24.00 -0.05 -11.44
N VAL A 26 -24.32 0.96 -10.64
CA VAL A 26 -24.49 2.35 -11.09
C VAL A 26 -23.18 3.16 -11.00
N TRP A 27 -22.04 2.53 -10.74
CA TRP A 27 -20.71 3.17 -10.57
C TRP A 27 -20.59 4.23 -9.45
N VAL A 28 -21.67 4.55 -8.74
CA VAL A 28 -21.68 5.52 -7.62
C VAL A 28 -20.73 5.09 -6.50
N LYS A 29 -20.53 3.79 -6.30
CA LYS A 29 -19.57 3.26 -5.33
C LYS A 29 -18.15 3.81 -5.52
N PHE A 30 -17.73 4.08 -6.75
CA PHE A 30 -16.40 4.64 -7.03
C PHE A 30 -16.28 6.10 -6.59
N ILE A 31 -17.38 6.86 -6.58
CA ILE A 31 -17.41 8.22 -6.04
C ILE A 31 -17.11 8.20 -4.54
N ALA A 32 -17.67 7.23 -3.80
CA ALA A 32 -17.41 7.04 -2.38
C ALA A 32 -15.95 6.65 -2.07
N LEU A 33 -15.22 6.14 -3.06
CA LEU A 33 -13.79 5.82 -2.97
C LEU A 33 -12.86 6.97 -3.38
N ILE A 34 -13.38 8.08 -3.94
CA ILE A 34 -12.56 9.22 -4.33
C ILE A 34 -11.76 9.78 -3.12
N PRO A 35 -12.36 9.99 -1.93
CA PRO A 35 -11.61 10.47 -0.77
C PRO A 35 -10.47 9.52 -0.37
N HIS A 36 -10.71 8.21 -0.43
CA HIS A 36 -9.68 7.19 -0.20
C HIS A 36 -8.56 7.29 -1.23
N GLY A 37 -8.91 7.40 -2.51
CA GLY A 37 -7.95 7.51 -3.60
C GLY A 37 -7.02 8.71 -3.45
N ILE A 38 -7.56 9.88 -3.07
CA ILE A 38 -6.78 11.10 -2.85
C ILE A 38 -5.78 10.89 -1.71
N ILE A 39 -6.23 10.38 -0.55
CA ILE A 39 -5.35 10.21 0.61
C ILE A 39 -4.32 9.11 0.36
N LEU A 40 -4.73 7.99 -0.23
CA LEU A 40 -3.81 6.90 -0.58
C LEU A 40 -2.78 7.31 -1.63
N TRP A 41 -3.11 8.24 -2.53
CA TRP A 41 -2.13 8.80 -3.47
C TRP A 41 -1.05 9.61 -2.74
N VAL A 42 -1.44 10.48 -1.79
CA VAL A 42 -0.49 11.23 -0.96
C VAL A 42 0.34 10.28 -0.09
N LEU A 43 -0.30 9.30 0.54
CA LEU A 43 0.40 8.27 1.32
C LEU A 43 1.33 7.44 0.45
N GLY A 44 0.98 7.14 -0.79
CA GLY A 44 1.85 6.44 -1.74
C GLY A 44 3.13 7.23 -2.03
N LEU A 45 3.04 8.56 -2.14
CA LEU A 45 4.23 9.40 -2.25
C LEU A 45 5.08 9.37 -0.98
N ALA A 46 4.44 9.39 0.20
CA ALA A 46 5.13 9.21 1.47
C ALA A 46 5.76 7.81 1.63
N GLN A 47 5.11 6.74 1.14
CA GLN A 47 5.67 5.39 1.10
C GLN A 47 6.91 5.32 0.22
N PHE A 48 6.92 6.03 -0.91
CA PHE A 48 8.09 6.09 -1.79
C PHE A 48 9.29 6.76 -1.08
N ILE A 49 9.05 7.85 -0.37
CA ILE A 49 10.08 8.53 0.42
C ILE A 49 10.54 7.61 1.57
N ALA A 50 9.60 7.03 2.32
CA ALA A 50 9.88 6.08 3.40
C ALA A 50 10.71 4.89 2.91
N PHE A 51 10.42 4.37 1.71
CA PHE A 51 11.19 3.33 1.06
C PHE A 51 12.64 3.76 0.84
N LEU A 52 12.90 4.93 0.26
CA LEU A 52 14.27 5.41 0.04
C LEU A 52 15.02 5.56 1.36
N VAL A 53 14.39 6.13 2.38
CA VAL A 53 14.96 6.28 3.73
C VAL A 53 15.25 4.90 4.34
N ALA A 54 14.33 3.94 4.22
CA ALA A 54 14.51 2.60 4.74
C ALA A 54 15.69 1.88 4.07
N GLN A 55 15.87 2.01 2.76
CA GLN A 55 17.02 1.41 2.07
C GLN A 55 18.35 2.01 2.53
N VAL A 56 18.41 3.34 2.72
CA VAL A 56 19.60 3.99 3.28
C VAL A 56 19.86 3.51 4.71
N ALA A 57 18.82 3.42 5.55
CA ALA A 57 18.95 2.89 6.91
C ALA A 57 19.48 1.46 6.91
N VAL A 58 18.88 0.56 6.13
CA VAL A 58 19.33 -0.84 5.99
C VAL A 58 20.76 -0.92 5.49
N LEU A 59 21.16 -0.07 4.54
CA LEU A 59 22.53 -0.04 4.05
C LEU A 59 23.56 0.27 5.15
N LEU A 60 23.21 1.13 6.10
CA LEU A 60 24.07 1.55 7.20
C LEU A 60 24.02 0.58 8.39
N THR A 61 22.82 0.12 8.76
CA THR A 61 22.58 -0.63 10.01
C THR A 61 22.31 -2.12 9.78
N GLY A 62 21.92 -2.54 8.58
CA GLY A 62 21.44 -3.90 8.30
C GLY A 62 20.02 -4.18 8.81
N VAL A 63 19.32 -3.18 9.32
CA VAL A 63 18.01 -3.33 9.98
C VAL A 63 17.01 -2.35 9.38
N TYR A 64 15.81 -2.84 9.08
CA TYR A 64 14.71 -2.02 8.58
C TYR A 64 14.09 -1.21 9.74
N PRO A 65 13.99 0.12 9.68
CA PRO A 65 13.43 0.89 10.81
C PRO A 65 11.98 0.52 11.13
N ARG A 66 11.70 0.10 12.38
CA ARG A 66 10.36 -0.35 12.81
C ARG A 66 9.24 0.66 12.47
N GLY A 67 9.45 1.95 12.75
CA GLY A 67 8.43 2.97 12.44
C GLY A 67 8.10 3.10 10.94
N LEU A 68 9.08 2.91 10.05
CA LEU A 68 8.83 2.91 8.60
C LEU A 68 8.10 1.63 8.18
N HIS A 69 8.39 0.51 8.85
CA HIS A 69 7.72 -0.77 8.59
C HIS A 69 6.25 -0.67 9.01
N ASP A 70 5.98 -0.16 10.21
CA ASP A 70 4.63 0.03 10.74
C ASP A 70 3.81 0.99 9.87
N PHE A 71 4.43 2.06 9.38
CA PHE A 71 3.82 2.96 8.41
C PHE A 71 3.46 2.24 7.10
N ASN A 72 4.43 1.57 6.47
CA ASN A 72 4.21 0.90 5.18
C ASN A 72 3.18 -0.23 5.28
N THR A 73 3.23 -1.04 6.34
CA THR A 73 2.23 -2.09 6.61
C THR A 73 0.85 -1.52 6.93
N GLY A 74 0.79 -0.37 7.60
CA GLY A 74 -0.46 0.37 7.82
C GLY A 74 -1.10 0.85 6.53
N VAL A 75 -0.31 1.41 5.61
CA VAL A 75 -0.82 1.85 4.30
C VAL A 75 -1.26 0.63 3.47
N LEU A 76 -0.50 -0.47 3.50
CA LEU A 76 -0.88 -1.72 2.84
C LEU A 76 -2.21 -2.25 3.36
N ARG A 77 -2.41 -2.31 4.70
CA ARG A 77 -3.69 -2.66 5.31
C ARG A 77 -4.83 -1.83 4.76
N TRP A 78 -4.63 -0.51 4.70
CA TRP A 78 -5.66 0.38 4.21
C TRP A 78 -5.96 0.17 2.71
N GLN A 79 -4.93 0.04 1.87
CA GLN A 79 -5.07 -0.28 0.45
C GLN A 79 -5.85 -1.59 0.24
N THR A 80 -5.55 -2.64 1.02
CA THR A 80 -6.27 -3.91 0.96
C THR A 80 -7.73 -3.76 1.34
N ARG A 81 -8.06 -2.98 2.39
CA ARG A 81 -9.46 -2.70 2.77
C ARG A 81 -10.22 -2.00 1.65
N VAL A 82 -9.60 -1.02 0.99
CA VAL A 82 -10.17 -0.31 -0.15
C VAL A 82 -10.34 -1.22 -1.36
N ALA A 83 -9.34 -2.06 -1.67
CA ALA A 83 -9.41 -3.01 -2.77
C ALA A 83 -10.50 -4.07 -2.53
N ALA A 84 -10.59 -4.62 -1.31
CA ALA A 84 -11.63 -5.57 -0.94
C ALA A 84 -13.03 -4.96 -1.06
N PHE A 85 -13.20 -3.70 -0.64
CA PHE A 85 -14.44 -2.98 -0.84
C PHE A 85 -14.72 -2.76 -2.33
N ALA A 86 -13.76 -2.27 -3.13
CA ALA A 86 -13.92 -2.03 -4.56
C ALA A 86 -14.31 -3.31 -5.33
N LEU A 87 -13.70 -4.44 -4.99
CA LEU A 87 -13.99 -5.77 -5.55
C LEU A 87 -15.28 -6.41 -4.98
N SER A 88 -15.97 -5.73 -4.07
CA SER A 88 -17.18 -6.21 -3.39
C SER A 88 -16.98 -7.52 -2.62
N LEU A 89 -15.77 -7.73 -2.09
CA LEU A 89 -15.47 -8.79 -1.12
C LEU A 89 -16.00 -8.46 0.27
N THR A 90 -16.26 -7.18 0.54
CA THR A 90 -16.95 -6.66 1.72
C THR A 90 -17.92 -5.55 1.33
N ASP A 91 -19.05 -5.50 2.05
CA ASP A 91 -20.04 -4.43 1.96
C ASP A 91 -19.87 -3.37 3.06
N THR A 92 -18.85 -3.52 3.90
CA THR A 92 -18.52 -2.54 4.95
C THR A 92 -17.60 -1.47 4.36
N TYR A 93 -17.96 -0.20 4.53
CA TYR A 93 -17.16 0.91 4.03
C TYR A 93 -15.80 0.99 4.77
N PRO A 94 -14.67 1.12 4.06
CA PRO A 94 -13.34 1.03 4.67
C PRO A 94 -13.02 2.23 5.56
N PRO A 95 -12.59 2.01 6.82
CA PRO A 95 -12.20 3.09 7.71
C PRO A 95 -10.92 3.78 7.22
N PHE A 96 -10.81 5.08 7.47
CA PHE A 96 -9.63 5.89 7.19
C PHE A 96 -8.57 5.69 8.28
N SER A 97 -7.99 4.48 8.34
CA SER A 97 -7.06 4.11 9.40
C SER A 97 -5.94 3.21 8.89
N LEU A 98 -4.73 3.53 9.35
CA LEU A 98 -3.51 2.73 9.16
C LEU A 98 -3.34 1.66 10.24
N GLN A 99 -4.22 1.58 11.25
CA GLN A 99 -4.09 0.62 12.35
C GLN A 99 -4.70 -0.74 11.95
N SER A 100 -4.26 -1.81 12.60
CA SER A 100 -5.02 -3.07 12.63
C SER A 100 -6.31 -2.82 13.42
N LEU A 101 -7.42 -3.32 12.89
CA LEU A 101 -8.76 -3.15 13.46
C LEU A 101 -9.37 -4.54 13.59
N PRO A 102 -9.31 -5.17 14.78
CA PRO A 102 -9.83 -6.52 14.99
C PRO A 102 -11.30 -6.68 14.60
N GLU A 103 -12.09 -5.62 14.79
CA GLU A 103 -13.52 -5.56 14.46
C GLU A 103 -13.81 -5.43 12.97
N TYR A 104 -12.83 -5.07 12.14
CA TYR A 104 -13.00 -4.93 10.69
C TYR A 104 -12.71 -6.27 9.98
N PRO A 105 -13.51 -6.70 8.99
CA PRO A 105 -13.40 -8.04 8.40
C PRO A 105 -12.15 -8.26 7.54
N ILE A 106 -11.39 -7.20 7.22
CA ILE A 106 -10.20 -7.26 6.35
C ILE A 106 -8.99 -6.74 7.12
N ASP A 107 -8.01 -7.60 7.33
CA ASP A 107 -6.74 -7.21 7.94
C ASP A 107 -5.54 -7.89 7.27
N VAL A 108 -4.41 -7.19 7.30
CA VAL A 108 -3.14 -7.65 6.75
C VAL A 108 -2.09 -7.56 7.83
N GLU A 109 -1.58 -8.70 8.24
CA GLU A 109 -0.48 -8.81 9.17
C GLU A 109 0.79 -9.18 8.41
N VAL A 110 1.86 -8.43 8.68
CA VAL A 110 3.17 -8.62 8.04
C VAL A 110 4.19 -8.70 9.15
N ASP A 111 4.91 -9.81 9.21
CA ASP A 111 5.93 -10.02 10.21
C ASP A 111 7.11 -9.08 9.98
N TYR A 112 7.59 -8.48 11.06
CA TYR A 112 8.77 -7.62 11.00
C TYR A 112 10.03 -8.45 10.76
N PRO A 113 10.84 -8.13 9.72
CA PRO A 113 12.09 -8.82 9.48
C PRO A 113 13.17 -8.36 10.47
N GLU A 114 13.71 -9.27 11.27
CA GLU A 114 14.77 -8.94 12.24
C GLU A 114 16.10 -8.56 11.59
N THR A 115 16.34 -8.98 10.33
CA THR A 115 17.53 -8.61 9.56
C THR A 115 17.18 -8.25 8.13
N SER A 116 17.98 -7.40 7.51
CA SER A 116 17.83 -7.02 6.11
C SER A 116 19.19 -7.01 5.41
N SER A 117 19.21 -7.47 4.16
CA SER A 117 20.46 -7.56 3.41
C SER A 117 20.92 -6.19 2.90
N ARG A 118 22.11 -5.78 3.35
CA ARG A 118 22.76 -4.52 2.96
C ARG A 118 23.07 -4.47 1.46
N ALA A 119 23.56 -5.58 0.90
CA ALA A 119 23.90 -5.68 -0.51
C ALA A 119 22.67 -5.47 -1.40
N TRP A 120 21.55 -6.11 -1.03
CA TRP A 120 20.29 -5.93 -1.73
C TRP A 120 19.76 -4.51 -1.61
N ALA A 121 19.85 -3.89 -0.43
CA ALA A 121 19.45 -2.50 -0.26
C ALA A 121 20.23 -1.53 -1.16
N GLY A 122 21.55 -1.75 -1.30
CA GLY A 122 22.41 -0.99 -2.20
C GLY A 122 22.04 -1.15 -3.66
N LEU A 123 21.83 -2.39 -4.10
CA LEU A 123 21.42 -2.69 -5.46
C LEU A 123 20.06 -2.05 -5.77
N THR A 124 19.11 -2.12 -4.84
CA THR A 124 17.80 -1.48 -4.98
C THR A 124 17.94 0.02 -5.17
N LEU A 125 18.73 0.72 -4.34
CA LEU A 125 18.95 2.16 -4.50
C LEU A 125 19.59 2.51 -5.85
N LEU A 126 20.56 1.72 -6.31
CA LEU A 126 21.21 1.95 -7.60
C LEU A 126 20.19 1.84 -8.75
N ILE A 127 19.39 0.77 -8.76
CA ILE A 127 18.36 0.55 -9.79
C ILE A 127 17.33 1.68 -9.75
N THR A 128 16.86 2.07 -8.55
CA THR A 128 15.91 3.16 -8.40
C THR A 128 16.49 4.49 -8.90
N ALA A 129 17.76 4.79 -8.62
CA ALA A 129 18.42 6.00 -9.11
C ALA A 129 18.50 6.02 -10.65
N ILE A 130 18.91 4.91 -11.27
CA ILE A 130 18.97 4.77 -12.73
C ILE A 130 17.56 4.97 -13.34
N ALA A 131 16.54 4.36 -12.75
CA ALA A 131 15.17 4.50 -13.21
C ALA A 131 14.67 5.95 -13.12
N LEU A 132 14.97 6.66 -12.03
CA LEU A 132 14.60 8.07 -11.85
C LEU A 132 15.31 8.99 -12.86
N ILE A 133 16.60 8.78 -13.09
CA ILE A 133 17.38 9.55 -14.07
C ILE A 133 16.84 9.30 -15.49
N GLY A 134 16.63 8.03 -15.86
CA GLY A 134 16.11 7.65 -17.16
C GLY A 134 14.71 8.21 -17.41
N PHE A 135 13.83 8.12 -16.41
CA PHE A 135 12.50 8.71 -16.48
C PHE A 135 12.55 10.24 -16.62
N GLY A 136 13.37 10.93 -15.82
CA GLY A 136 13.55 12.38 -15.90
C GLY A 136 14.06 12.82 -17.27
N ALA A 137 15.06 12.13 -17.81
CA ALA A 137 15.58 12.39 -19.16
C ALA A 137 14.50 12.20 -20.24
N ALA A 138 13.68 11.15 -20.15
CA ALA A 138 12.59 10.90 -21.08
C ALA A 138 11.48 11.96 -21.03
N VAL A 139 11.18 12.50 -19.84
CA VAL A 139 10.21 13.59 -19.67
C VAL A 139 10.73 14.88 -20.31
N LEU A 140 12.01 15.19 -20.14
CA LEU A 140 12.64 16.40 -20.68
C LEU A 140 12.92 16.31 -22.20
N ALA A 141 13.16 15.11 -22.71
CA ALA A 141 13.38 14.86 -24.14
C ALA A 141 12.09 14.83 -24.97
N ARG A 142 10.92 15.11 -24.38
CA ARG A 142 9.65 15.15 -25.13
C ARG A 142 9.73 16.24 -26.21
N PRO A 143 9.63 15.89 -27.50
CA PRO A 143 9.63 16.89 -28.56
C PRO A 143 8.39 17.77 -28.42
N SER A 144 8.60 19.08 -28.41
CA SER A 144 7.53 20.07 -28.57
C SER A 144 7.02 19.96 -30.00
N PHE A 145 5.98 19.17 -30.23
CA PHE A 145 5.24 19.23 -31.48
C PHE A 145 4.50 20.57 -31.51
N ALA A 146 5.01 21.48 -32.35
CA ALA A 146 4.36 22.70 -32.80
C ALA A 146 3.35 22.39 -33.92
#